data_AF-A0A2N2HUQ9-F1
#
_entry.id   AF-A0A2N2HUQ9-F1
#
_cell.length_a   1.000
_cell.length_b   1.000
_cell.length_c   1.000
_cell.angle_alpha   90.00
_cell.angle_beta   90.00
_cell.angle_gamma   90.00
#
_symmetry.space_group_name_H-M   'P 1'
#
loop_
_entity.id
_entity.type
_entity.pdbx_description
1 polymer ?
#
loop_
_entity_poly.entity_id
_entity_poly.type
_entity_poly.pdbx_seq_one_letter_code
_entity_poly.pdbx_strand_id
1 'polypeptide(L)'
;MCLNLIKKLMGTSGVILTLLLACCVMIFSGTSVYGANNPFDDGGSIANPAISAEKWKCQQDYNKEIDCINDKYGPLLADKKTEIQRYTTQIEKLESSKLAIHGKATQEALEKRTKAMNEFEQIKRKRIEEQNKAKTKLKECFDKIKKGK
;
A
#
# COMPACT_ATOMS: atom_id res chain seq x y z
N MET A 1 -30.56 -26.99 -34.72
CA MET A 1 -31.07 -25.60 -34.65
C MET A 1 -30.45 -24.85 -33.45
N CYS A 2 -29.15 -24.55 -33.45
CA CYS A 2 -28.50 -23.79 -32.35
C CYS A 2 -27.57 -22.65 -32.82
N LEU A 3 -27.45 -22.41 -34.13
CA LEU A 3 -26.49 -21.42 -34.66
C LEU A 3 -27.06 -20.01 -34.85
N ASN A 4 -28.36 -19.80 -34.60
CA ASN A 4 -29.00 -18.48 -34.73
C ASN A 4 -28.93 -17.60 -33.47
N LEU A 5 -28.42 -18.12 -32.34
CA LEU A 5 -28.28 -17.35 -31.10
C LEU A 5 -26.97 -16.53 -31.03
N ILE A 6 -25.87 -17.02 -31.61
CA ILE A 6 -24.57 -16.35 -31.52
C ILE A 6 -24.48 -15.10 -32.41
N LYS A 7 -25.13 -15.11 -33.59
CA LYS A 7 -25.16 -13.92 -34.47
C LYS A 7 -25.92 -12.73 -33.86
N LYS A 8 -26.88 -12.99 -32.97
CA LYS A 8 -27.66 -11.95 -32.28
C LYS A 8 -26.89 -11.28 -31.12
N LEU A 9 -25.84 -11.93 -30.60
CA LEU A 9 -25.00 -11.39 -29.51
C LEU A 9 -23.86 -10.49 -30.01
N MET A 10 -23.36 -10.69 -31.23
CA MET A 10 -22.29 -9.83 -31.77
C MET A 10 -22.78 -8.46 -32.24
N GLY A 11 -24.08 -8.30 -32.53
CA GLY A 11 -24.65 -7.04 -33.01
C GLY A 11 -24.82 -5.95 -31.93
N THR A 12 -24.95 -6.33 -30.67
CA THR A 12 -25.25 -5.38 -29.57
C THR A 12 -24.01 -4.88 -28.83
N SER A 13 -22.87 -5.60 -28.89
CA SER A 13 -21.60 -5.13 -28.29
C SER A 13 -21.00 -3.93 -29.03
N GLY A 14 -21.27 -3.75 -30.33
CA GLY A 14 -20.80 -2.59 -31.07
C GLY A 14 -21.51 -1.28 -30.68
N VAL A 15 -22.80 -1.36 -30.34
CA VAL A 15 -23.60 -0.18 -29.95
C VAL A 15 -23.25 0.30 -28.55
N ILE A 16 -22.91 -0.60 -27.63
CA ILE A 16 -22.47 -0.24 -26.27
C ILE A 16 -21.09 0.43 -26.31
N LEU A 17 -20.18 -0.06 -27.18
CA LEU A 17 -18.84 0.50 -27.30
C LEU A 17 -18.85 1.92 -27.90
N THR A 18 -19.73 2.19 -28.88
CA THR A 18 -19.88 3.55 -29.44
C THR A 18 -20.62 4.51 -28.51
N LEU A 19 -21.56 4.02 -27.70
CA LEU A 19 -22.24 4.84 -26.67
C LEU A 19 -21.26 5.26 -25.55
N LEU A 20 -20.33 4.38 -25.15
CA LEU A 20 -19.30 4.69 -24.15
C LEU A 20 -18.31 5.74 -24.65
N LEU A 21 -17.94 5.68 -25.94
CA LEU A 21 -17.00 6.64 -26.53
C LEU A 21 -17.63 8.04 -26.64
N ALA A 22 -18.92 8.14 -26.99
CA ALA A 22 -19.63 9.42 -27.08
C ALA A 22 -19.80 10.11 -25.71
N CYS A 23 -19.87 9.35 -24.61
CA CYS A 23 -19.90 9.92 -23.26
C CYS A 23 -18.55 10.53 -22.85
N CYS A 24 -17.43 10.04 -23.39
CA CYS A 24 -16.10 10.58 -23.11
C CYS A 24 -15.83 11.91 -23.84
N VAL A 25 -16.42 12.14 -25.03
CA VAL A 25 -16.19 13.38 -25.80
C VAL A 25 -16.99 14.58 -25.24
N MET A 26 -18.13 14.34 -24.57
CA MET A 26 -18.89 15.43 -23.92
C MET A 26 -18.28 15.92 -22.58
N ILE A 27 -17.24 15.27 -22.07
CA ILE A 27 -16.53 15.73 -20.85
C ILE A 27 -15.42 16.75 -21.19
N PHE A 28 -14.97 16.84 -22.45
CA PHE A 28 -13.87 17.75 -22.84
C PHE A 28 -14.30 19.13 -23.33
N SER A 29 -15.60 19.45 -23.39
CA SER A 29 -16.11 20.77 -23.84
C SER A 29 -16.82 21.58 -22.74
N GLY A 30 -16.87 21.09 -21.51
CA GLY A 30 -17.32 21.85 -20.35
C GLY A 30 -16.14 22.50 -19.63
N THR A 31 -15.85 23.75 -19.96
CA THR A 31 -15.03 24.64 -19.14
C THR A 31 -15.62 24.72 -17.73
N SER A 32 -15.11 23.92 -16.81
CA SER A 32 -15.37 24.09 -15.38
C SER A 32 -14.04 24.17 -14.66
N VAL A 33 -13.81 25.34 -14.11
CA VAL A 33 -12.74 25.69 -13.20
C VAL A 33 -12.85 24.76 -11.97
N TYR A 34 -12.21 23.60 -12.02
CA TYR A 34 -11.94 22.77 -10.85
C TYR A 34 -10.57 23.16 -10.29
N GLY A 35 -10.50 24.37 -9.74
CA GLY A 35 -9.56 24.66 -8.66
C GLY A 35 -10.22 24.29 -7.32
N ALA A 36 -9.40 23.90 -6.35
CA ALA A 36 -9.78 23.65 -4.96
C ALA A 36 -10.62 22.40 -4.67
N ASN A 37 -9.94 21.25 -4.62
CA ASN A 37 -10.20 20.26 -3.55
C ASN A 37 -8.92 19.52 -3.13
N ASN A 38 -7.74 20.14 -3.30
CA ASN A 38 -6.59 19.78 -2.49
C ASN A 38 -6.71 20.56 -1.17
N PRO A 39 -6.62 19.92 0.01
CA PRO A 39 -6.58 20.61 1.31
C PRO A 39 -5.30 21.45 1.53
N PHE A 40 -4.52 21.64 0.47
CA PHE A 40 -3.26 22.40 0.40
C PHE A 40 -3.22 23.33 -0.83
N ASP A 41 -4.38 23.62 -1.46
CA ASP A 41 -4.48 24.59 -2.55
C ASP A 41 -4.45 26.01 -1.95
N ASP A 42 -3.23 26.55 -1.81
CA ASP A 42 -2.97 27.96 -1.46
C ASP A 42 -3.55 28.86 -2.58
N GLY A 43 -4.85 29.09 -2.54
CA GLY A 43 -5.53 29.99 -3.44
C GLY A 43 -4.84 31.36 -3.47
N GLY A 44 -4.36 31.74 -4.66
CA GLY A 44 -4.13 33.14 -5.01
C GLY A 44 -2.88 33.82 -4.45
N SER A 45 -1.78 33.11 -4.21
CA SER A 45 -0.47 33.76 -4.06
C SER A 45 0.52 33.17 -5.04
N ILE A 46 1.21 34.04 -5.78
CA ILE A 46 2.32 33.69 -6.67
C ILE A 46 3.27 32.79 -5.87
N ALA A 47 3.20 31.48 -6.11
CA ALA A 47 3.99 30.52 -5.36
C ALA A 47 5.45 30.88 -5.63
N ASN A 48 6.15 31.42 -4.61
CA ASN A 48 7.55 31.74 -4.74
C ASN A 48 8.27 30.43 -5.14
N PRO A 49 8.86 30.36 -6.35
CA PRO A 49 9.37 29.10 -6.89
C PRO A 49 10.45 28.48 -5.99
N ALA A 50 11.15 29.29 -5.20
CA ALA A 50 12.09 28.82 -4.19
C ALA A 50 11.42 28.03 -3.05
N ILE A 51 10.27 28.51 -2.54
CA ILE A 51 9.50 27.82 -1.49
C ILE A 51 8.96 26.48 -2.01
N SER A 52 8.52 26.46 -3.26
CA SER A 52 8.03 25.23 -3.92
C SER A 52 9.15 24.20 -4.09
N ALA A 53 10.34 24.62 -4.54
CA ALA A 53 11.50 23.76 -4.70
C ALA A 53 11.98 23.15 -3.36
N GLU A 54 12.03 23.94 -2.28
CA GLU A 54 12.44 23.48 -0.96
C GLU A 54 11.44 22.47 -0.38
N LYS A 55 10.11 22.73 -0.53
CA LYS A 55 9.07 21.77 -0.13
C LYS A 55 9.19 20.44 -0.89
N TRP A 56 9.43 20.52 -2.21
CA TRP A 56 9.62 19.32 -3.02
C TRP A 56 10.84 18.51 -2.58
N LYS A 57 11.95 19.18 -2.25
CA LYS A 57 13.16 18.53 -1.71
C LYS A 57 12.89 17.82 -0.38
N CYS A 58 12.22 18.47 0.58
CA CYS A 58 11.82 17.83 1.84
C CYS A 58 10.99 16.55 1.58
N GLN A 59 10.05 16.60 0.63
CA GLN A 59 9.21 15.45 0.27
C GLN A 59 10.02 14.32 -0.38
N GLN A 60 10.98 14.65 -1.25
CA GLN A 60 11.87 13.66 -1.87
C GLN A 60 12.75 12.97 -0.83
N ASP A 61 13.33 13.71 0.11
CA ASP A 61 14.16 13.15 1.16
C ASP A 61 13.34 12.23 2.09
N TYR A 62 12.11 12.63 2.44
CA TYR A 62 11.18 11.76 3.15
C TYR A 62 10.87 10.47 2.38
N ASN A 63 10.55 10.57 1.09
CA ASN A 63 10.24 9.38 0.28
C ASN A 63 11.43 8.42 0.22
N LYS A 64 12.65 8.92 0.01
CA LYS A 64 13.87 8.11 0.06
C LYS A 64 14.05 7.42 1.42
N GLU A 65 13.81 8.13 2.52
CA GLU A 65 13.92 7.55 3.86
C GLU A 65 12.86 6.44 4.07
N ILE A 66 11.63 6.64 3.60
CA ILE A 66 10.57 5.62 3.63
C ILE A 66 10.94 4.39 2.78
N ASP A 67 11.50 4.59 1.60
CA ASP A 67 11.96 3.50 0.74
C ASP A 67 13.06 2.70 1.43
N CYS A 68 14.07 3.36 2.02
CA CYS A 68 15.10 2.69 2.81
C CYS A 68 14.53 1.90 4.00
N ILE A 69 13.52 2.43 4.70
CA ILE A 69 12.85 1.72 5.79
C ILE A 69 12.11 0.49 5.24
N ASN A 70 11.42 0.62 4.11
CA ASN A 70 10.71 -0.49 3.49
C ASN A 70 11.67 -1.58 3.00
N ASP A 71 12.81 -1.21 2.41
CA ASP A 71 13.84 -2.15 1.96
C ASP A 71 14.50 -2.88 3.13
N LYS A 72 14.70 -2.19 4.26
CA LYS A 72 15.25 -2.77 5.49
C LYS A 72 14.31 -3.76 6.16
N TYR A 73 13.02 -3.41 6.30
CA TYR A 73 12.06 -4.20 7.09
C TYR A 73 11.18 -5.12 6.26
N GLY A 74 11.01 -4.85 4.97
CA GLY A 74 10.18 -5.64 4.06
C GLY A 74 10.63 -7.12 4.01
N PRO A 75 11.90 -7.41 3.71
CA PRO A 75 12.42 -8.77 3.71
C PRO A 75 12.25 -9.46 5.07
N LEU A 76 12.55 -8.78 6.17
CA LEU A 76 12.42 -9.33 7.53
C LEU A 76 10.98 -9.74 7.87
N LEU A 77 10.01 -8.94 7.44
CA LEU A 77 8.58 -9.25 7.62
C LEU A 77 8.16 -10.41 6.73
N ALA A 78 8.64 -10.47 5.48
CA ALA A 78 8.36 -11.57 4.57
C ALA A 78 8.93 -12.90 5.08
N ASP A 79 10.17 -12.89 5.57
CA ASP A 79 10.85 -14.07 6.14
C ASP A 79 10.10 -14.61 7.35
N LYS A 80 9.73 -13.73 8.29
CA LYS A 80 8.95 -14.13 9.47
C LYS A 80 7.56 -14.63 9.11
N LYS A 81 6.90 -14.04 8.11
CA LYS A 81 5.61 -14.54 7.62
C LYS A 81 5.74 -15.96 7.05
N THR A 82 6.79 -16.21 6.26
CA THR A 82 7.10 -17.55 5.73
C THR A 82 7.39 -18.55 6.84
N GLU A 83 8.17 -18.15 7.85
CA GLU A 83 8.47 -18.99 9.01
C GLU A 83 7.21 -19.35 9.81
N ILE A 84 6.32 -18.40 10.06
CA ILE A 84 5.02 -18.62 10.71
C ILE A 84 4.19 -19.62 9.90
N GLN A 85 4.08 -19.42 8.58
CA GLN A 85 3.35 -20.33 7.70
C GLN A 85 3.91 -21.76 7.75
N ARG A 86 5.24 -21.90 7.73
CA ARG A 86 5.91 -23.21 7.84
C ARG A 86 5.50 -23.93 9.12
N TYR A 87 5.51 -23.25 10.28
CA TYR A 87 5.11 -23.86 11.54
C TYR A 87 3.62 -24.17 11.59
N THR A 88 2.76 -23.32 11.03
CA THR A 88 1.32 -23.60 10.89
C THR A 88 1.09 -24.90 10.11
N THR A 89 1.74 -25.07 8.96
CA THR A 89 1.64 -26.30 8.16
C THR A 89 2.20 -27.53 8.91
N GLN A 90 3.25 -27.37 9.71
CA GLN A 90 3.77 -28.48 10.53
C GLN A 90 2.75 -28.90 11.60
N ILE A 91 2.10 -27.95 12.27
CA ILE A 91 1.06 -28.22 13.27
C ILE A 91 -0.10 -28.97 12.63
N GLU A 92 -0.61 -28.50 11.49
CA GLU A 92 -1.72 -29.15 10.76
C GLU A 92 -1.38 -30.60 10.35
N LYS A 93 -0.14 -30.85 9.91
CA LYS A 93 0.34 -32.21 9.58
C LYS A 93 0.39 -33.11 10.83
N LEU A 94 0.84 -32.58 11.96
CA LEU A 94 0.90 -33.34 13.21
C LEU A 94 -0.51 -33.64 13.74
N GLU A 95 -1.42 -32.68 13.69
CA GLU A 95 -2.82 -32.85 14.13
C GLU A 95 -3.59 -33.84 13.25
N SER A 96 -3.41 -33.77 11.92
CA SER A 96 -4.08 -34.69 10.99
C SER A 96 -3.62 -36.14 11.12
N SER A 97 -2.40 -36.38 11.61
CA SER A 97 -1.86 -37.73 11.78
C SER A 97 -2.52 -38.54 12.91
N LYS A 98 -3.39 -37.95 13.75
CA LYS A 98 -4.21 -38.58 14.83
C LYS A 98 -3.47 -39.53 15.80
N LEU A 99 -2.13 -39.57 15.78
CA LEU A 99 -1.32 -40.36 16.69
C LEU A 99 -1.14 -39.58 18.00
N ALA A 100 -1.58 -40.18 19.12
CA ALA A 100 -1.46 -39.62 20.47
C ALA A 100 -0.02 -39.27 20.90
N ILE A 101 0.99 -39.73 20.14
CA ILE A 101 2.42 -39.56 20.40
C ILE A 101 2.91 -38.15 20.01
N HIS A 102 2.17 -37.40 19.19
CA HIS A 102 2.61 -36.09 18.67
C HIS A 102 2.38 -34.90 19.60
N GLY A 103 1.72 -35.07 20.76
CA GLY A 103 1.39 -33.94 21.65
C GLY A 103 2.59 -33.04 22.00
N LYS A 104 3.76 -33.64 22.28
CA LYS A 104 5.00 -32.88 22.53
C LYS A 104 5.53 -32.15 21.28
N ALA A 105 5.51 -32.81 20.12
CA ALA A 105 5.98 -32.22 18.87
C ALA A 105 5.06 -31.07 18.40
N THR A 106 3.74 -31.22 18.57
CA THR A 106 2.76 -30.18 18.29
C THR A 106 2.96 -28.98 19.21
N GLN A 107 3.20 -29.21 20.50
CA GLN A 107 3.46 -28.13 21.46
C GLN A 107 4.76 -27.37 21.13
N GLU A 108 5.84 -28.08 20.78
CA GLU A 108 7.10 -27.44 20.37
C GLU A 108 6.94 -26.61 19.08
N ALA A 109 6.18 -27.11 18.09
CA ALA A 109 5.87 -26.35 16.88
C ALA A 109 5.03 -25.10 17.17
N LEU A 110 4.10 -25.19 18.14
CA LEU A 110 3.26 -24.07 18.57
C LEU A 110 4.04 -22.99 19.32
N GLU A 111 5.00 -23.38 20.16
CA GLU A 111 5.92 -22.45 20.83
C GLU A 111 6.80 -21.72 19.80
N LYS A 112 7.37 -22.45 18.83
CA LYS A 112 8.17 -21.86 17.74
C LYS A 112 7.34 -20.88 16.90
N ARG A 113 6.11 -21.24 16.54
CA ARG A 113 5.17 -20.35 15.83
C ARG A 113 4.89 -19.09 16.64
N THR A 114 4.59 -19.23 17.93
CA THR A 114 4.30 -18.11 18.84
C THR A 114 5.48 -17.16 18.94
N LYS A 115 6.70 -17.70 19.07
CA LYS A 115 7.94 -16.90 19.06
C LYS A 115 8.09 -16.12 17.75
N ALA A 116 7.92 -16.78 16.59
CA ALA A 116 8.00 -16.13 15.29
C ALA A 116 6.95 -15.01 15.10
N MET A 117 5.73 -15.22 15.60
CA MET A 117 4.68 -14.19 15.63
C MET A 117 5.06 -12.98 16.50
N ASN A 118 5.61 -13.22 17.68
CA ASN A 118 6.06 -12.15 18.57
C ASN A 118 7.18 -11.32 17.92
N GLU A 119 8.15 -11.98 17.29
CA GLU A 119 9.24 -11.33 16.55
C GLU A 119 8.70 -10.52 15.36
N PHE A 120 7.73 -11.06 14.62
CA PHE A 120 7.06 -10.36 13.52
C PHE A 120 6.38 -9.06 13.99
N GLU A 121 5.66 -9.11 15.10
CA GLU A 121 5.02 -7.91 15.67
C GLU A 121 6.04 -6.90 16.22
N GLN A 122 7.16 -7.36 16.79
CA GLN A 122 8.24 -6.45 17.19
C GLN A 122 8.86 -5.73 15.98
N ILE A 123 9.08 -6.44 14.87
CA ILE A 123 9.61 -5.85 13.63
C ILE A 123 8.63 -4.80 13.08
N LYS A 124 7.33 -5.09 13.06
CA LYS A 124 6.29 -4.12 12.66
C LYS A 124 6.33 -2.85 13.49
N ARG A 125 6.41 -2.98 14.82
CA ARG A 125 6.45 -1.83 15.73
C ARG A 125 7.66 -0.95 15.45
N LYS A 126 8.85 -1.55 15.29
CA LYS A 126 10.08 -0.82 14.93
C LYS A 126 9.96 -0.10 13.58
N ARG A 127 9.39 -0.76 12.57
CA ARG A 127 9.14 -0.13 11.25
C ARG A 127 8.25 1.10 11.38
N ILE A 128 7.13 0.99 12.10
CA ILE A 128 6.20 2.11 12.33
C ILE A 128 6.88 3.24 13.09
N GLU A 129 7.70 2.92 14.09
CA GLU A 129 8.47 3.91 14.85
C GLU A 129 9.43 4.70 13.94
N GLU A 130 10.18 4.04 13.07
CA GLU A 130 11.07 4.70 12.11
C GLU A 130 10.29 5.54 11.08
N GLN A 131 9.16 5.05 10.57
CA GLN A 131 8.29 5.82 9.67
C GLN A 131 7.73 7.08 10.35
N ASN A 132 7.36 6.99 11.63
CA ASN A 132 6.91 8.15 12.41
C ASN A 132 8.04 9.17 12.60
N LYS A 133 9.28 8.72 12.83
CA LYS A 133 10.45 9.61 12.90
C LYS A 133 10.66 10.34 11.57
N ALA A 134 10.60 9.65 10.44
CA ALA A 134 10.70 10.26 9.11
C ALA A 134 9.57 11.29 8.87
N LYS A 135 8.35 10.97 9.28
CA LYS A 135 7.20 11.89 9.19
C LYS A 135 7.39 13.14 10.06
N THR A 136 7.93 13.00 11.26
CA THR A 136 8.26 14.14 12.13
C THR A 136 9.30 15.04 11.47
N LYS A 137 10.37 14.48 10.87
CA LYS A 137 11.38 15.25 10.13
C LYS A 137 10.77 16.02 8.95
N LEU A 138 9.87 15.39 8.18
CA LEU A 138 9.17 16.07 7.09
C LEU A 138 8.37 17.28 7.60
N LYS A 139 7.64 17.10 8.70
CA LYS A 139 6.87 18.18 9.34
C LYS A 139 7.79 19.32 9.79
N GLU A 140 8.90 19.00 10.45
CA GLU A 140 9.89 20.00 10.88
C GLU A 140 10.51 20.75 9.69
N CYS A 141 10.75 20.07 8.56
CA CYS A 141 11.24 20.67 7.32
C CYS A 141 10.25 21.70 6.78
N PHE A 142 8.96 21.34 6.68
CA PHE A 142 7.91 22.25 6.24
C PHE A 142 7.69 23.43 7.21
N ASP A 143 7.79 23.19 8.51
CA ASP A 143 7.65 24.24 9.52
C ASP A 143 8.80 25.28 9.44
N LYS A 144 10.01 24.87 9.04
CA LYS A 144 11.14 25.79 8.77
C LYS A 144 10.89 26.66 7.55
N ILE A 145 10.47 26.03 6.44
CA ILE A 145 10.13 26.73 5.19
C ILE A 145 9.03 27.78 5.44
N LYS A 146 7.98 27.42 6.19
CA LYS A 146 6.89 28.35 6.52
C LYS A 146 7.36 29.55 7.33
N LYS A 147 8.41 29.40 8.14
CA LYS A 147 9.02 30.48 8.93
C LYS A 147 10.06 31.29 8.15
N GLY A 148 10.29 30.99 6.87
CA GLY A 148 11.32 31.63 6.05
C GLY A 148 12.75 31.32 6.51
N LYS A 149 12.95 30.14 7.12
CA LYS A 149 14.25 29.65 7.62
C LYS A 149 14.76 28.48 6.80
#